data_AF-A0A132CB91-F1
#
_entry.id   AF-A0A132CB91-F1
#
_cell.length_a   1.000
_cell.length_b   1.000
_cell.length_c   1.000
_cell.angle_alpha   90.00
_cell.angle_beta   90.00
_cell.angle_gamma   90.00
#
_symmetry.space_group_name_H-M   'P 1'
#
loop_
_entity.id
_entity.type
_entity.pdbx_description
1 polymer ?
#
loop_
_entity_poly.entity_id
_entity_poly.type
_entity_poly.pdbx_seq_one_letter_code
_entity_poly.pdbx_strand_id
1 'polypeptide(L)'
;MAAHYSMAIIPARKRRPRDKAKVEQSVLLAQRWILARLRNQRLFGLDEANRAIAALLVELNNRPFMKLPGCRRCAFVELDRPALRLLPEGLISMHCGRLRV
;
A
#
# COMPACT_ATOMS: atom_id res chain seq x y z
N MET A 1 12.19 -11.16 8.08
CA MET A 1 11.75 -10.02 7.25
C MET A 1 12.15 -8.68 7.86
N ALA A 2 11.66 -8.30 9.06
CA ALA A 2 12.03 -7.04 9.73
C ALA A 2 13.55 -6.80 9.88
N ALA A 3 14.26 -7.80 10.42
CA ALA A 3 15.72 -7.73 10.57
C ALA A 3 16.45 -7.56 9.23
N HIS A 4 15.97 -8.27 8.19
CA HIS A 4 16.57 -8.24 6.85
C HIS A 4 16.45 -6.87 6.18
N TYR A 5 15.32 -6.18 6.36
CA TYR A 5 15.12 -4.82 5.85
C TYR A 5 15.52 -3.72 6.85
N SER A 6 16.13 -4.08 7.97
CA SER A 6 16.46 -3.15 9.07
C SER A 6 15.27 -2.25 9.45
N MET A 7 14.08 -2.85 9.55
CA MET A 7 12.79 -2.20 9.81
C MET A 7 12.24 -2.65 11.16
N ALA A 8 11.70 -1.71 11.93
CA ALA A 8 10.94 -2.01 13.14
C ALA A 8 9.48 -2.34 12.79
N ILE A 9 8.96 -3.47 13.28
CA ILE A 9 7.53 -3.79 13.21
C ILE A 9 6.86 -3.32 14.49
N ILE A 10 5.95 -2.36 14.37
CA ILE A 10 5.11 -1.90 15.48
C ILE A 10 3.69 -2.45 15.27
N PRO A 11 3.30 -3.51 16.01
CA PRO A 11 1.95 -4.06 15.92
C PRO A 11 0.93 -3.09 16.56
N ALA A 12 -0.31 -3.15 16.10
CA ALA A 12 -1.40 -2.43 16.77
C ALA A 12 -1.74 -3.10 18.11
N ARG A 13 -2.31 -2.33 19.05
CA ARG A 13 -2.74 -2.85 20.35
C ARG A 13 -3.74 -4.01 20.22
N LYS A 14 -3.50 -5.08 20.97
CA LYS A 14 -4.42 -6.24 21.05
C LYS A 14 -5.81 -5.78 21.53
N ARG A 15 -6.88 -6.32 20.94
CA ARG A 15 -8.30 -6.04 21.24
C ARG A 15 -8.82 -4.62 20.96
N ARG A 16 -7.96 -3.59 20.84
CA ARG A 16 -8.36 -2.21 20.47
C ARG A 16 -7.36 -1.59 19.48
N PRO A 17 -7.31 -2.07 18.23
CA PRO A 17 -6.36 -1.58 17.23
C PRO A 17 -6.78 -0.19 16.72
N ARG A 18 -6.27 0.88 17.34
CA ARG A 18 -6.53 2.28 16.94
C ARG A 18 -5.30 2.99 16.39
N ASP A 19 -4.16 2.32 16.37
CA ASP A 19 -2.84 2.94 16.14
C ASP A 19 -2.57 3.25 14.66
N LYS A 20 -3.39 2.71 13.74
CA LYS A 20 -3.20 2.80 12.28
C LYS A 20 -4.43 3.38 11.56
N ALA A 21 -5.26 4.12 12.27
CA ALA A 21 -6.53 4.64 11.73
C ALA A 21 -6.36 5.44 10.42
N LYS A 22 -5.29 6.25 10.28
CA LYS A 22 -5.02 7.00 9.04
C LYS A 22 -4.77 6.08 7.85
N VAL A 23 -4.07 4.96 8.06
CA VAL A 23 -3.77 3.99 7.00
C VAL A 23 -5.05 3.27 6.59
N GLU A 24 -5.80 2.76 7.55
CA GLU A 24 -7.05 2.02 7.29
C GLU A 24 -8.07 2.86 6.51
N GLN A 25 -8.27 4.12 6.90
CA GLN A 25 -9.16 5.03 6.17
C GLN A 25 -8.66 5.34 4.75
N SER A 26 -7.34 5.48 4.58
CA SER A 26 -6.74 5.73 3.26
C SER A 26 -6.90 4.54 2.33
N VAL A 27 -6.70 3.33 2.84
CA VAL A 27 -6.91 2.07 2.10
C VAL A 27 -8.38 1.94 1.69
N LEU A 28 -9.31 2.19 2.63
CA LEU A 28 -10.74 2.12 2.36
C LEU A 28 -11.17 3.12 1.28
N LEU A 29 -10.62 4.34 1.32
CA LEU A 29 -10.86 5.36 0.30
C LEU A 29 -10.37 4.90 -1.08
N ALA A 30 -9.13 4.39 -1.16
CA ALA A 30 -8.55 3.91 -2.41
C ALA A 30 -9.37 2.75 -2.99
N GLN A 31 -9.73 1.77 -2.15
CA GLN A 31 -10.55 0.62 -2.54
C GLN A 31 -11.91 1.08 -3.10
N ARG A 32 -12.64 1.92 -2.36
CA ARG A 32 -13.96 2.40 -2.81
C ARG A 32 -13.88 3.17 -4.12
N TRP A 33 -12.87 4.02 -4.27
CA TRP A 33 -12.70 4.81 -5.49
C TRP A 33 -12.39 3.92 -6.71
N ILE A 34 -11.50 2.94 -6.55
CA ILE A 34 -11.16 1.99 -7.62
C ILE A 34 -12.37 1.14 -8.00
N LEU A 35 -13.02 0.49 -7.02
CA LEU A 35 -14.17 -0.37 -7.26
C LEU A 35 -15.33 0.39 -7.91
N ALA A 36 -15.58 1.63 -7.49
CA ALA A 36 -16.62 2.46 -8.10
C ALA A 36 -16.37 2.73 -9.59
N ARG A 37 -15.12 2.85 -10.02
CA ARG A 37 -14.76 3.04 -11.44
C ARG A 37 -14.80 1.75 -12.26
N LEU A 38 -14.55 0.62 -11.62
CA LEU A 38 -14.60 -0.70 -12.26
C LEU A 38 -16.00 -1.32 -12.27
N ARG A 39 -16.99 -0.73 -11.58
CA ARG A 39 -18.32 -1.33 -11.35
C ARG A 39 -19.09 -1.76 -12.60
N ASN A 40 -18.81 -1.14 -13.75
CA ASN A 40 -19.48 -1.43 -15.03
C ASN A 40 -18.57 -2.18 -16.02
N GLN A 41 -17.37 -2.60 -15.59
CA GLN A 41 -16.43 -3.34 -16.42
C GLN A 41 -16.53 -4.83 -16.10
N ARG A 42 -16.59 -5.65 -17.14
CA ARG A 42 -16.50 -7.11 -17.01
C ARG A 42 -15.06 -7.51 -17.25
N LEU A 43 -14.43 -8.09 -16.24
CA LEU A 43 -13.05 -8.58 -16.29
C LEU A 43 -13.10 -10.10 -16.38
N PHE A 44 -12.29 -10.70 -17.25
CA PHE A 44 -12.30 -12.13 -17.56
C PHE A 44 -11.06 -12.86 -17.03
N GLY A 45 -10.16 -12.15 -16.35
CA GLY A 45 -8.98 -12.75 -15.75
C GLY A 45 -8.29 -11.84 -14.73
N LEU A 46 -7.44 -12.46 -13.90
CA LEU A 46 -6.68 -11.75 -12.87
C LEU A 46 -5.70 -10.75 -13.47
N ASP A 47 -5.02 -11.11 -14.56
CA ASP A 47 -4.06 -10.20 -15.22
C ASP A 47 -4.75 -8.95 -15.77
N GLU A 48 -5.95 -9.11 -16.32
CA GLU A 48 -6.77 -8.00 -16.79
C GLU A 48 -7.18 -7.09 -15.63
N ALA A 49 -7.66 -7.68 -14.53
CA ALA A 49 -8.00 -6.94 -13.32
C ALA A 49 -6.80 -6.17 -12.77
N ASN A 50 -5.62 -6.81 -12.70
CA ASN A 50 -4.39 -6.19 -12.24
C ASN A 50 -3.98 -5.01 -13.12
N ARG A 51 -4.08 -5.14 -14.45
CA ARG A 51 -3.82 -4.02 -15.39
C ARG A 51 -4.79 -2.86 -15.20
N ALA A 52 -6.08 -3.16 -15.08
CA ALA A 52 -7.11 -2.13 -14.87
C ALA A 52 -6.89 -1.39 -13.54
N ILE A 53 -6.58 -2.11 -12.46
CA ILE A 53 -6.26 -1.53 -11.16
C ILE A 53 -4.98 -0.69 -11.24
N ALA A 54 -3.92 -1.18 -11.90
CA ALA A 54 -2.66 -0.46 -12.03
C ALA A 54 -2.83 0.91 -12.71
N ALA A 55 -3.61 0.97 -13.80
CA ALA A 55 -3.93 2.23 -14.46
C ALA A 55 -4.66 3.21 -13.53
N LEU A 56 -5.66 2.73 -12.79
CA LEU A 56 -6.41 3.54 -11.83
C LEU A 56 -5.57 4.02 -10.65
N LEU A 57 -4.60 3.22 -10.19
CA LEU A 57 -3.67 3.62 -9.13
C LEU A 57 -2.80 4.81 -9.56
N VAL A 58 -2.34 4.83 -10.82
CA VAL A 58 -1.59 5.98 -11.36
C VAL A 58 -2.46 7.22 -11.33
N GLU A 59 -3.71 7.15 -11.78
CA GLU A 59 -4.65 8.27 -11.72
C GLU A 59 -4.90 8.74 -10.29
N LEU A 60 -5.17 7.81 -9.37
CA LEU A 60 -5.43 8.13 -7.95
C LEU A 60 -4.25 8.82 -7.27
N ASN A 61 -3.02 8.42 -7.60
CA ASN A 61 -1.81 8.97 -7.02
C ASN A 61 -1.47 10.36 -7.57
N ASN A 62 -1.84 10.66 -8.82
CA ASN A 62 -1.67 11.99 -9.41
C ASN A 62 -2.83 12.94 -9.10
N ARG A 63 -3.97 12.43 -8.62
CA ARG A 63 -5.13 13.26 -8.28
C ARG A 63 -4.80 14.27 -7.17
N PRO A 64 -5.10 15.57 -7.36
CA PRO A 64 -4.88 16.59 -6.34
C PRO A 64 -5.60 16.27 -5.02
N PHE A 65 -4.99 16.69 -3.91
CA PHE A 65 -5.67 16.64 -2.62
C PHE A 65 -6.79 17.69 -2.55
N MET A 66 -7.79 17.42 -1.71
CA MET A 66 -8.92 18.35 -1.51
C MET A 66 -8.58 19.51 -0.56
N LYS A 67 -7.72 19.27 0.43
CA LYS A 67 -7.41 20.23 1.52
C LYS A 67 -5.92 20.55 1.65
N LEU A 68 -5.08 19.92 0.85
CA LEU A 68 -3.62 20.05 0.88
C LEU A 68 -3.14 20.44 -0.52
N PRO A 69 -2.00 21.13 -0.64
CA PRO A 69 -1.39 21.38 -1.94
C PRO A 69 -0.86 20.09 -2.56
N GLY A 70 -0.80 20.05 -3.89
CA GLY A 70 -0.22 18.93 -4.64
C GLY A 70 -1.06 17.65 -4.65
N CYS A 71 -0.39 16.51 -4.81
CA CYS A 71 -1.00 15.18 -4.88
C CYS A 71 -0.16 14.14 -4.12
N ARG A 72 -0.68 12.92 -3.99
CA ARG A 72 0.01 11.80 -3.29
C ARG A 72 1.38 11.51 -3.89
N ARG A 73 1.49 11.56 -5.21
CA ARG A 73 2.77 11.34 -5.90
C ARG A 73 3.80 12.43 -5.56
N CYS A 74 3.40 13.70 -5.52
CA CYS A 74 4.29 14.78 -5.12
C CYS A 74 4.75 14.59 -3.68
N ALA A 75 3.84 14.30 -2.75
CA ALA A 75 4.17 14.04 -1.35
C ALA A 75 5.16 12.87 -1.20
N PHE A 76 4.98 11.78 -1.96
CA PHE A 76 5.91 10.66 -1.98
C PHE A 76 7.30 11.08 -2.48
N VAL A 77 7.37 11.84 -3.57
CA VAL A 77 8.65 12.28 -4.15
C VAL A 77 9.40 13.23 -3.22
N GLU A 78 8.68 14.11 -2.54
CA GLU A 78 9.25 15.13 -1.67
C GLU A 78 9.66 14.57 -0.29
N LEU A 79 8.85 13.70 0.30
CA LEU A 79 9.01 13.25 1.69
C LEU A 79 9.59 11.84 1.78
N ASP A 80 8.97 10.88 1.09
CA ASP A 80 9.27 9.47 1.28
C ASP A 80 10.52 9.04 0.49
N ARG A 81 10.56 9.37 -0.81
CA ARG A 81 11.63 8.97 -1.74
C ARG A 81 13.04 9.27 -1.23
N PRO A 82 13.37 10.47 -0.69
CA PRO A 82 14.71 10.73 -0.17
C PRO A 82 15.03 9.96 1.13
N ALA A 83 14.01 9.52 1.86
CA ALA A 83 14.18 8.74 3.09
C ALA A 83 14.25 7.21 2.86
N LEU A 84 14.02 6.74 1.63
CA LEU A 84 14.08 5.32 1.30
C LEU A 84 15.52 4.80 1.30
N ARG A 85 15.72 3.63 1.91
CA ARG A 85 16.99 2.89 1.83
C ARG A 85 17.00 2.00 0.60
N LEU A 86 18.20 1.66 0.13
CA LEU A 86 18.37 0.65 -0.91
C LEU A 86 17.85 -0.71 -0.44
N LEU A 87 17.38 -1.50 -1.41
CA LEU A 87 17.01 -2.88 -1.14
C LEU A 87 18.27 -3.70 -0.80
N PRO A 88 18.22 -4.59 0.21
CA PRO A 88 19.30 -5.54 0.47
C PRO A 88 19.55 -6.45 -0.74
N GLU A 89 20.81 -6.80 -1.01
CA GLU A 89 21.21 -7.60 -2.18
C GLU A 89 20.87 -9.10 -2.05
N GLY A 90 20.51 -9.56 -0.85
CA GLY A 90 20.22 -10.97 -0.57
C GLY A 90 18.73 -11.32 -0.68
N LEU A 91 18.43 -12.49 -1.25
CA LEU A 91 17.07 -13.05 -1.24
C LEU A 91 16.61 -13.35 0.19
N ILE A 92 15.33 -13.10 0.48
CA ILE A 92 14.74 -13.50 1.74
C ILE A 92 14.46 -15.00 1.70
N SER A 93 15.27 -15.77 2.42
CA SER A 93 14.91 -17.13 2.79
C SER A 93 13.83 -17.09 3.88
N MET A 94 12.58 -17.34 3.49
CA MET A 94 11.48 -17.58 4.40
C MET A 94 11.68 -18.96 5.06
N HIS A 95 12.34 -19.02 6.21
CA HIS A 95 12.26 -20.21 7.05
C HIS A 95 10.82 -20.29 7.60
N CYS A 96 10.01 -21.15 7.00
CA CYS A 96 8.67 -21.47 7.50
C CYS A 96 8.83 -22.22 8.83
N GLY A 97 8.82 -21.47 9.94
CA GLY A 97 8.80 -22.05 11.27
C GLY A 97 7.52 -22.86 11.45
N ARG A 98 7.66 -24.19 11.56
CA ARG A 98 6.58 -25.11 11.92
C ARG A 98 6.04 -24.68 13.29
N LEU A 99 4.91 -23.99 13.30
CA LEU A 99 4.14 -23.69 14.52
C LEU A 99 3.89 -25.03 15.24
N ARG A 100 4.54 -25.23 16.39
CA ARG A 100 4.11 -26.26 17.34
C ARG A 100 2.87 -25.70 18.03
N VAL A 101 1.82 -26.51 17.99
CA VAL A 101 0.46 -26.31 18.48
C VAL A 101 0.45 -25.78 19.90
#